data_AF-A0A382CNK0-F1
#
_entry.id   AF-A0A382CNK0-F1
#
_cell.length_a   1.000
_cell.length_b   1.000
_cell.length_c   1.000
_cell.angle_alpha   90.00
_cell.angle_beta   90.00
_cell.angle_gamma   90.00
#
_symmetry.space_group_name_H-M   'P 1'
#
loop_
_entity.id
_entity.type
_entity.pdbx_description
1 polymer ?
#
loop_
_entity_poly.entity_id
_entity_poly.type
_entity_poly.pdbx_seq_one_letter_code
_entity_poly.pdbx_strand_id
1 'polypeptide(L)'
;MAYIVNKYDGTLITTVEDGTIDQTTDIRFIGRNYAGYGEIQNENFLHLLENFSGATSPSKAVSGQVWFDNATSKLKFYDGTKWRTTGGAEVDTAAPSGLTTGDFWWDTGNDQLYAWNGSSFVLVGPQGVGTVVTQLKSRTIKDDVGASHLIIEAVVNDETILTISGSEFTIGTSDPSNLITGFDGIKTGITLKDTKAATGGVTSTDTYTWGTASNSLKLGGKLASEYLTTGQGTTTFTTIASFSDVGYTVGDSNDLRVSIINGNEASVSNEVGSKIEFKVNDTGTVTDIAKITTAGILPGTGNRNIGDSADKWYEVHATSFKGNADSATAIKFASVDYAGATTAVANSTALRDVSSNITANLFIGTATQAQYADLAEKYDTDETYPTGTIIKIGGVKEATADDGTNPIG
;
A
#
# COMPACT_ATOMS: atom_id res chain seq x y z
N MET A 1 76.13 49.16 -51.71
CA MET A 1 76.44 48.52 -50.42
C MET A 1 75.15 47.96 -49.89
N ALA A 2 75.12 46.63 -49.75
CA ALA A 2 73.94 45.88 -49.34
C ALA A 2 73.37 46.36 -48.00
N TYR A 3 72.08 46.14 -47.79
CA TYR A 3 71.43 46.38 -46.50
C TYR A 3 70.80 45.10 -45.97
N ILE A 4 70.74 44.99 -44.64
CA ILE A 4 70.13 43.86 -43.95
C ILE A 4 68.67 44.16 -43.63
N VAL A 5 67.82 43.13 -43.70
CA VAL A 5 66.43 43.18 -43.28
C VAL A 5 66.24 42.21 -42.13
N ASN A 6 65.85 42.74 -40.97
CA ASN A 6 65.55 41.94 -39.79
C ASN A 6 64.02 41.91 -39.55
N LYS A 7 63.53 40.82 -38.99
CA LYS A 7 62.20 40.80 -38.37
C LYS A 7 62.17 41.73 -37.16
N TYR A 8 60.96 41.99 -36.68
CA TYR A 8 60.75 42.77 -35.46
C TYR A 8 61.44 42.16 -34.22
N ASP A 9 61.56 40.84 -34.15
CA ASP A 9 62.27 40.13 -33.07
C ASP A 9 63.82 40.19 -33.19
N GLY A 10 64.34 40.87 -34.22
CA GLY A 10 65.77 41.02 -34.48
C GLY A 10 66.40 39.88 -35.29
N THR A 11 65.65 38.84 -35.67
CA THR A 11 66.17 37.77 -36.54
C THR A 11 66.40 38.27 -37.98
N LEU A 12 67.56 37.96 -38.56
CA LEU A 12 67.88 38.30 -39.94
C LEU A 12 66.98 37.51 -40.90
N ILE A 13 66.29 38.21 -41.81
CA ILE A 13 65.54 37.60 -42.92
C ILE A 13 66.44 37.41 -44.12
N THR A 14 67.10 38.48 -44.57
CA THR A 14 67.92 38.49 -45.78
C THR A 14 68.87 39.70 -45.81
N THR A 15 69.85 39.64 -46.69
CA THR A 15 70.73 40.76 -47.07
C THR A 15 70.48 41.10 -48.53
N VAL A 16 70.11 42.34 -48.81
CA VAL A 16 69.71 42.79 -50.15
C VAL A 16 70.86 43.52 -50.83
N GLU A 17 71.39 42.92 -51.89
CA GLU A 17 72.49 43.46 -52.69
C GLU A 17 72.04 44.58 -53.64
N ASP A 18 72.94 45.51 -53.96
CA ASP A 18 72.67 46.60 -54.90
C ASP A 18 72.31 46.06 -56.30
N GLY A 19 71.34 46.69 -56.96
CA GLY A 19 70.91 46.33 -58.31
C GLY A 19 70.15 45.00 -58.41
N THR A 20 69.77 44.39 -57.29
CA THR A 20 69.04 43.11 -57.25
C THR A 20 67.66 43.24 -56.57
N ILE A 21 66.84 42.19 -56.67
CA ILE A 21 65.61 42.02 -55.89
C ILE A 21 65.75 40.76 -55.06
N ASP A 22 65.49 40.88 -53.76
CA ASP A 22 65.32 39.73 -52.89
C ASP A 22 63.84 39.30 -52.86
N GLN A 23 63.61 37.99 -52.98
CA GLN A 23 62.28 37.38 -53.00
C GLN A 23 62.15 36.34 -51.89
N THR A 24 62.82 36.53 -50.77
CA THR A 24 62.79 35.60 -49.63
C THR A 24 61.41 35.58 -48.97
N THR A 25 60.65 36.67 -49.05
CA THR A 25 59.26 36.77 -48.58
C THR A 25 58.27 37.02 -49.73
N ASP A 26 56.96 36.98 -49.46
CA ASP A 26 55.94 37.36 -50.45
C ASP A 26 55.94 38.87 -50.78
N ILE A 27 56.60 39.69 -49.95
CA ILE A 27 57.02 41.06 -50.31
C ILE A 27 58.42 41.00 -50.91
N ARG A 28 58.63 41.74 -52.00
CA ARG A 28 59.94 41.83 -52.66
C ARG A 28 60.77 42.96 -52.05
N PHE A 29 61.95 42.66 -51.53
CA PHE A 29 62.87 43.71 -51.04
C PHE A 29 63.77 44.19 -52.17
N ILE A 30 63.83 45.51 -52.35
CA ILE A 30 64.44 46.13 -53.54
C ILE A 30 65.84 46.63 -53.17
N GLY A 31 66.85 46.18 -53.91
CA GLY A 31 68.23 46.64 -53.77
C GLY A 31 68.42 48.07 -54.23
N ARG A 32 69.41 48.77 -53.65
CA ARG A 32 69.75 50.14 -54.07
C ARG A 32 70.08 50.16 -55.56
N ASN A 33 69.62 51.18 -56.28
CA ASN A 33 69.83 51.37 -57.73
C ASN A 33 69.19 50.31 -58.64
N TYR A 34 68.20 49.55 -58.16
CA TYR A 34 67.42 48.66 -59.03
C TYR A 34 66.54 49.46 -60.01
N ALA A 35 66.71 49.23 -61.32
CA ALA A 35 65.89 49.86 -62.35
C ALA A 35 64.50 49.21 -62.40
N GLY A 36 63.43 50.01 -62.39
CA GLY A 36 62.05 49.50 -62.34
C GLY A 36 61.51 49.26 -60.92
N TYR A 37 62.16 49.80 -59.88
CA TYR A 37 61.73 49.62 -58.49
C TYR A 37 60.29 50.08 -58.19
N GLY A 38 59.81 51.11 -58.89
CA GLY A 38 58.53 51.76 -58.58
C GLY A 38 57.32 50.85 -58.77
N GLU A 39 57.34 49.98 -59.80
CA GLU A 39 56.27 49.00 -60.04
C GLU A 39 56.21 47.98 -58.89
N ILE A 40 57.34 47.37 -58.57
CA ILE A 40 57.48 46.37 -57.51
C ILE A 40 57.06 46.94 -56.14
N GLN A 41 57.47 48.18 -55.86
CA GLN A 41 57.12 48.88 -54.63
C GLN A 41 55.60 49.10 -54.51
N ASN A 42 54.95 49.56 -55.59
CA ASN A 42 53.51 49.80 -55.60
C ASN A 42 52.71 48.50 -55.48
N GLU A 43 53.14 47.42 -56.13
CA GLU A 43 52.54 46.10 -55.97
C GLU A 43 52.66 45.58 -54.53
N ASN A 44 53.82 45.74 -53.89
CA ASN A 44 53.99 45.37 -52.49
C ASN A 44 53.01 46.14 -51.57
N PHE A 45 52.80 47.45 -51.82
CA PHE A 45 51.82 48.23 -51.07
C PHE A 45 50.38 47.78 -51.33
N LEU A 46 50.05 47.40 -52.56
CA LEU A 46 48.74 46.86 -52.90
C LEU A 46 48.50 45.52 -52.17
N HIS A 47 49.45 44.59 -52.22
CA HIS A 47 49.36 43.31 -51.53
C HIS A 47 49.17 43.48 -50.02
N LEU A 48 49.85 44.47 -49.41
CA LEU A 48 49.64 44.81 -48.01
C LEU A 48 48.24 45.38 -47.75
N LEU A 49 47.75 46.28 -48.62
CA LEU A 49 46.43 46.90 -48.48
C LEU A 49 45.30 45.87 -48.56
N GLU A 50 45.42 44.87 -49.44
CA GLU A 50 44.44 43.81 -49.60
C GLU A 50 44.68 42.60 -48.70
N ASN A 51 45.66 42.67 -47.79
CA ASN A 51 46.07 41.56 -46.92
C ASN A 51 46.35 40.28 -47.73
N PHE A 52 47.10 40.39 -48.82
CA PHE A 52 47.47 39.29 -49.72
C PHE A 52 46.27 38.49 -50.25
N SER A 53 45.13 39.15 -50.45
CA SER A 53 43.86 38.54 -50.86
C SER A 53 44.01 37.60 -52.07
N GLY A 54 43.61 36.34 -51.89
CA GLY A 54 43.68 35.32 -52.94
C GLY A 54 43.14 33.97 -52.49
N ALA A 55 42.83 33.08 -53.44
CA ALA A 55 42.30 31.75 -53.15
C ALA A 55 43.39 30.76 -52.68
N THR A 56 44.66 31.08 -52.95
CA THR A 56 45.82 30.29 -52.54
C THR A 56 46.62 31.03 -51.49
N SER A 57 47.02 30.33 -50.43
CA SER A 57 47.80 30.93 -49.36
C SER A 57 49.18 31.41 -49.85
N PRO A 58 49.70 32.53 -49.31
CA PRO A 58 51.07 32.99 -49.58
C PRO A 58 52.10 31.89 -49.28
N SER A 59 53.07 31.73 -50.18
CA SER A 59 53.99 30.58 -50.20
C SER A 59 55.26 30.81 -49.38
N LYS A 60 55.60 32.08 -49.10
CA LYS A 60 56.78 32.50 -48.35
C LYS A 60 56.36 33.29 -47.12
N ALA A 61 55.39 32.72 -46.41
CA ALA A 61 54.72 33.35 -45.30
C ALA A 61 55.68 33.60 -44.13
N VAL A 62 55.61 34.79 -43.55
CA VAL A 62 56.30 35.11 -42.29
C VAL A 62 55.33 34.99 -41.12
N SER A 63 55.81 34.54 -39.96
CA SER A 63 54.97 34.42 -38.76
C SER A 63 54.32 35.77 -38.42
N GLY A 64 53.01 35.77 -38.21
CA GLY A 64 52.18 36.96 -38.02
C GLY A 64 51.66 37.63 -39.29
N GLN A 65 52.04 37.16 -40.48
CA GLN A 65 51.47 37.66 -41.74
C GLN A 65 49.97 37.38 -41.80
N VAL A 66 49.23 38.33 -42.35
CA VAL A 66 47.77 38.25 -42.55
C VAL A 66 47.47 37.93 -44.01
N TRP A 67 46.48 37.08 -44.23
CA TRP A 67 45.99 36.66 -45.54
C TRP A 67 44.47 36.68 -45.55
N PHE A 68 43.87 37.32 -46.55
CA PHE A 68 42.44 37.18 -46.81
C PHE A 68 42.18 36.04 -47.82
N ASP A 69 41.67 34.92 -47.31
CA ASP A 69 41.25 33.79 -48.14
C ASP A 69 39.90 34.11 -48.78
N ASN A 70 39.93 34.52 -50.05
CA ASN A 70 38.72 34.94 -50.76
C ASN A 70 37.83 33.77 -51.20
N ALA A 71 38.33 32.53 -51.18
CA ALA A 71 37.52 31.35 -51.48
C ALA A 71 36.55 31.04 -50.32
N THR A 72 37.00 31.29 -49.08
CA THR A 72 36.20 31.08 -47.86
C THR A 72 35.70 32.39 -47.23
N SER A 73 36.10 33.54 -47.76
CA SER A 73 35.81 34.87 -47.20
C SER A 73 36.26 35.01 -45.73
N LYS A 74 37.44 34.48 -45.42
CA LYS A 74 38.01 34.48 -44.06
C LYS A 74 39.34 35.20 -44.02
N LEU A 75 39.50 36.05 -43.01
CA LEU A 75 40.80 36.58 -42.64
C LEU A 75 41.56 35.50 -41.85
N LYS A 76 42.81 35.26 -42.25
CA LYS A 76 43.70 34.26 -41.68
C LYS A 76 45.03 34.91 -41.31
N PHE A 77 45.74 34.31 -40.37
CA PHE A 77 47.11 34.69 -39.99
C PHE A 77 48.02 33.46 -39.96
N TYR A 78 49.30 33.65 -40.28
CA TYR A 78 50.28 32.57 -40.25
C TYR A 78 50.88 32.43 -38.85
N ASP A 79 50.72 31.28 -38.21
CA ASP A 79 51.22 31.04 -36.84
C ASP A 79 52.72 30.65 -36.78
N GLY A 80 53.38 30.54 -37.93
CA GLY A 80 54.75 30.03 -38.07
C GLY A 80 54.84 28.60 -38.57
N THR A 81 53.72 27.88 -38.61
CA THR A 81 53.60 26.52 -39.18
C THR A 81 52.48 26.41 -40.20
N LYS A 82 51.32 27.02 -39.93
CA LYS A 82 50.14 26.98 -40.80
C LYS A 82 49.33 28.28 -40.71
N TRP A 83 48.46 28.48 -41.71
CA TRP A 83 47.47 29.55 -41.71
C TRP A 83 46.29 29.18 -40.79
N ARG A 84 45.90 30.10 -39.91
CA ARG A 84 44.77 29.96 -38.98
C ARG A 84 43.75 31.08 -39.17
N THR A 85 42.48 30.82 -38.92
CA THR A 85 41.42 31.81 -39.02
C THR A 85 41.49 32.82 -37.87
N THR A 86 41.35 34.13 -38.15
CA THR A 86 41.23 35.17 -37.12
C THR A 86 39.78 35.27 -36.67
N GLY A 87 39.42 34.66 -35.54
CA GLY A 87 38.12 34.85 -34.88
C GLY A 87 36.92 34.28 -35.65
N GLY A 88 36.35 33.21 -35.12
CA GLY A 88 35.18 32.53 -35.67
C GLY A 88 35.30 31.02 -35.47
N ALA A 89 34.18 30.30 -35.56
CA ALA A 89 34.24 28.85 -35.61
C ALA A 89 34.85 28.41 -36.95
N GLU A 90 35.78 27.46 -36.92
CA GLU A 90 36.15 26.69 -38.10
C GLU A 90 34.89 26.00 -38.64
N VAL A 91 34.72 25.92 -39.95
CA VAL A 91 33.49 25.36 -40.56
C VAL A 91 33.90 24.22 -41.47
N ASP A 92 33.57 23.00 -41.07
CA ASP A 92 33.90 21.79 -41.84
C ASP A 92 32.98 20.64 -41.40
N THR A 93 32.81 19.64 -42.26
CA THR A 93 32.11 18.38 -41.97
C THR A 93 32.93 17.40 -41.14
N ALA A 94 34.24 17.63 -41.02
CA ALA A 94 35.16 16.82 -40.23
C ALA A 94 35.93 17.69 -39.23
N ALA A 95 36.34 17.07 -38.11
CA ALA A 95 37.05 17.77 -37.03
C ALA A 95 38.36 18.42 -37.53
N PRO A 96 38.50 19.76 -37.42
CA PRO A 96 39.71 20.48 -37.81
C PRO A 96 40.92 20.11 -36.94
N SER A 97 42.11 20.06 -37.53
CA SER A 97 43.35 19.74 -36.80
C SER A 97 44.16 20.97 -36.41
N GLY A 98 44.94 20.86 -35.33
CA GLY A 98 45.88 21.88 -34.85
C GLY A 98 45.21 23.15 -34.31
N LEU A 99 44.13 22.99 -33.55
CA LEU A 99 43.48 24.10 -32.85
C LEU A 99 44.13 24.40 -31.51
N THR A 100 43.91 25.62 -31.03
CA THR A 100 44.30 26.08 -29.70
C THR A 100 43.08 26.03 -28.78
N THR A 101 43.30 25.83 -27.47
CA THR A 101 42.21 25.82 -26.49
C THR A 101 41.35 27.07 -26.63
N GLY A 102 40.03 26.89 -26.76
CA GLY A 102 39.06 27.97 -26.95
C GLY A 102 38.61 28.17 -28.40
N ASP A 103 39.24 27.52 -29.37
CA ASP A 103 38.78 27.57 -30.76
C ASP A 103 37.42 26.87 -30.90
N PHE A 104 36.53 27.48 -31.67
CA PHE A 104 35.22 26.91 -32.01
C PHE A 104 35.28 26.15 -33.34
N TRP A 105 34.43 25.14 -33.51
CA TRP A 105 34.20 24.44 -34.76
C TRP A 105 32.69 24.24 -34.96
N TRP A 106 32.17 24.62 -36.12
CA TRP A 106 30.82 24.34 -36.57
C TRP A 106 30.85 23.15 -37.53
N ASP A 107 30.31 22.03 -37.08
CA ASP A 107 30.13 20.82 -37.87
C ASP A 107 28.90 20.97 -38.77
N THR A 108 29.12 21.23 -40.06
CA THR A 108 28.03 21.37 -41.04
C THR A 108 27.38 20.03 -41.43
N GLY A 109 27.97 18.89 -41.06
CA GLY A 109 27.37 17.58 -41.29
C GLY A 109 26.30 17.24 -40.26
N ASN A 110 26.48 17.72 -39.02
CA ASN A 110 25.60 17.43 -37.88
C ASN A 110 24.88 18.65 -37.30
N ASP A 111 25.11 19.85 -37.84
CA ASP A 111 24.58 21.14 -37.34
C ASP A 111 24.93 21.40 -35.87
N GLN A 112 26.19 21.15 -35.51
CA GLN A 112 26.68 21.17 -34.12
C GLN A 112 27.84 22.15 -33.92
N LEU A 113 27.80 22.90 -32.82
CA LEU A 113 28.90 23.76 -32.39
C LEU A 113 29.75 23.05 -31.35
N TYR A 114 31.04 22.93 -31.63
CA TYR A 114 32.06 22.37 -30.76
C TYR A 114 33.05 23.44 -30.30
N ALA A 115 33.66 23.23 -29.13
CA ALA A 115 34.79 24.01 -28.62
C ALA A 115 35.98 23.09 -28.31
N TRP A 116 37.19 23.48 -28.70
CA TRP A 116 38.41 22.74 -28.40
C TRP A 116 38.88 23.02 -26.97
N ASN A 117 38.97 21.99 -26.12
CA ASN A 117 39.40 22.14 -24.73
C ASN A 117 40.93 22.00 -24.54
N GLY A 118 41.69 21.79 -25.61
CA GLY A 118 43.14 21.49 -25.57
C GLY A 118 43.49 20.04 -25.85
N SER A 119 42.52 19.13 -25.79
CA SER A 119 42.70 17.69 -25.98
C SER A 119 41.65 17.05 -26.89
N SER A 120 40.41 17.53 -26.81
CA SER A 120 39.27 17.06 -27.60
C SER A 120 38.28 18.20 -27.86
N PHE A 121 37.41 17.99 -28.84
CA PHE A 121 36.23 18.82 -29.02
C PHE A 121 35.16 18.47 -27.99
N VAL A 122 34.53 19.50 -27.44
CA VAL A 122 33.37 19.41 -26.53
C VAL A 122 32.17 20.04 -27.24
N LEU A 123 31.06 19.32 -27.31
CA LEU A 123 29.80 19.82 -27.89
C LEU A 123 29.24 20.95 -27.01
N VAL A 124 29.01 22.12 -27.60
CA VAL A 124 28.43 23.31 -26.95
C VAL A 124 26.92 23.42 -27.23
N GLY A 125 26.44 22.96 -28.40
CA GLY A 125 25.01 22.84 -28.71
C GLY A 125 24.75 22.51 -30.18
N PRO A 126 23.48 22.56 -30.64
CA PRO A 126 22.37 21.75 -30.14
C PRO A 126 22.67 20.24 -30.23
N GLN A 127 22.08 19.43 -29.35
CA GLN A 127 22.16 17.96 -29.46
C GLN A 127 21.16 17.46 -30.52
N GLY A 128 21.33 17.91 -31.77
CA GLY A 128 20.53 17.41 -32.90
C GLY A 128 21.18 16.17 -33.48
N VAL A 129 20.39 15.11 -33.69
CA VAL A 129 20.73 14.02 -34.60
C VAL A 129 19.69 14.07 -35.72
N GLY A 130 20.06 14.63 -36.86
CA GLY A 130 19.18 14.72 -38.04
C GLY A 130 18.19 15.90 -38.05
N THR A 131 17.14 15.79 -38.88
CA THR A 131 16.14 16.86 -39.13
C THR A 131 15.08 17.02 -38.04
N VAL A 132 15.11 16.18 -37.01
CA VAL A 132 14.15 16.15 -35.90
C VAL A 132 14.86 16.41 -34.58
N VAL A 133 14.21 17.10 -33.65
CA VAL A 133 14.83 17.50 -32.39
C VAL A 133 14.63 16.41 -31.34
N THR A 134 15.74 16.00 -30.72
CA THR A 134 15.74 15.12 -29.54
C THR A 134 16.60 15.75 -28.45
N GLN A 135 15.97 16.32 -27.42
CA GLN A 135 16.70 17.06 -26.37
C GLN A 135 15.90 17.16 -25.07
N LEU A 136 16.61 17.46 -23.97
CA LEU A 136 16.02 17.98 -22.75
C LEU A 136 15.97 19.51 -22.83
N LYS A 137 14.77 20.07 -22.88
CA LYS A 137 14.53 21.51 -23.06
C LYS A 137 13.96 22.12 -21.79
N SER A 138 14.55 23.21 -21.31
CA SER A 138 13.94 24.04 -20.27
C SER A 138 12.87 24.95 -20.88
N ARG A 139 11.69 25.00 -20.27
CA ARG A 139 10.56 25.83 -20.73
C ARG A 139 9.83 26.46 -19.55
N THR A 140 9.33 27.68 -19.74
CA THR A 140 8.38 28.31 -18.81
C THR A 140 6.97 28.09 -19.34
N ILE A 141 6.09 27.54 -18.50
CA ILE A 141 4.68 27.28 -18.78
C ILE A 141 3.83 28.07 -17.77
N LYS A 142 2.70 28.60 -18.19
CA LYS A 142 1.70 29.21 -17.29
C LYS A 142 0.65 28.19 -16.86
N ASP A 143 0.21 28.26 -15.61
CA ASP A 143 -0.93 27.48 -15.16
C ASP A 143 -2.27 28.09 -15.59
N ASP A 144 -3.36 27.42 -15.23
CA ASP A 144 -4.74 27.83 -15.51
C ASP A 144 -5.18 29.10 -14.75
N VAL A 145 -4.43 29.51 -13.73
CA VAL A 145 -4.63 30.77 -12.98
C VAL A 145 -3.65 31.88 -13.38
N GLY A 146 -2.74 31.61 -14.33
CA GLY A 146 -1.82 32.57 -14.93
C GLY A 146 -0.45 32.71 -14.26
N ALA A 147 -0.12 31.90 -13.25
CA ALA A 147 1.22 31.88 -12.64
C ALA A 147 2.21 31.10 -13.52
N SER A 148 3.48 31.49 -13.51
CA SER A 148 4.52 30.89 -14.35
C SER A 148 5.31 29.83 -13.58
N HIS A 149 5.51 28.66 -14.21
CA HIS A 149 6.25 27.52 -13.69
C HIS A 149 7.37 27.14 -14.65
N LEU A 150 8.54 26.80 -14.11
CA LEU A 150 9.68 26.30 -14.88
C LEU A 150 9.63 24.77 -14.92
N ILE A 151 9.73 24.20 -16.12
CA ILE A 151 9.76 22.76 -16.35
C ILE A 151 10.92 22.35 -17.25
N ILE A 152 11.26 21.07 -17.21
CA ILE A 152 12.11 20.41 -18.21
C ILE A 152 11.24 19.45 -19.03
N GLU A 153 11.28 19.58 -20.35
CA GLU A 153 10.60 18.70 -21.30
C GLU A 153 11.62 17.78 -21.95
N ALA A 154 11.36 16.47 -21.97
CA ALA A 154 12.12 15.55 -22.81
C ALA A 154 11.41 15.41 -24.15
N VAL A 155 12.01 15.98 -25.19
CA VAL A 155 11.54 15.92 -26.57
C VAL A 155 12.30 14.81 -27.27
N VAL A 156 11.59 13.90 -27.93
CA VAL A 156 12.14 12.84 -28.77
C VAL A 156 11.39 12.88 -30.10
N ASN A 157 12.12 13.04 -31.21
CA ASN A 157 11.53 13.18 -32.55
C ASN A 157 10.43 14.26 -32.61
N ASP A 158 10.71 15.46 -32.07
CA ASP A 158 9.78 16.60 -31.97
C ASP A 158 8.53 16.37 -31.07
N GLU A 159 8.44 15.24 -30.38
CA GLU A 159 7.34 14.93 -29.46
C GLU A 159 7.80 14.93 -28.00
N THR A 160 7.04 15.57 -27.11
CA THR A 160 7.32 15.52 -25.67
C THR A 160 6.81 14.22 -25.06
N ILE A 161 7.71 13.42 -24.49
CA ILE A 161 7.38 12.11 -23.90
C ILE A 161 7.26 12.13 -22.37
N LEU A 162 7.96 13.07 -21.72
CA LEU A 162 7.86 13.31 -20.28
C LEU A 162 8.18 14.77 -19.94
N THR A 163 7.71 15.21 -18.79
CA THR A 163 8.03 16.51 -18.19
C THR A 163 8.55 16.33 -16.76
N ILE A 164 9.40 17.26 -16.32
CA ILE A 164 9.93 17.32 -14.95
C ILE A 164 9.61 18.69 -14.36
N SER A 165 9.03 18.70 -13.16
CA SER A 165 8.64 19.93 -12.47
C SER A 165 8.93 19.88 -10.98
N GLY A 166 9.19 21.05 -10.38
CA GLY A 166 9.28 21.23 -8.92
C GLY A 166 7.93 21.50 -8.25
N SER A 167 6.87 21.73 -9.03
CA SER A 167 5.52 22.03 -8.56
C SER A 167 4.48 21.25 -9.35
N GLU A 168 3.33 20.99 -8.72
CA GLU A 168 2.13 20.47 -9.40
C GLU A 168 1.25 21.64 -9.85
N PHE A 169 0.77 21.60 -11.09
CA PHE A 169 -0.14 22.60 -11.65
C PHE A 169 -0.90 22.07 -12.87
N THR A 170 -2.04 22.70 -13.17
CA THR A 170 -2.81 22.46 -14.40
C THR A 170 -2.30 23.40 -15.50
N ILE A 171 -2.10 22.91 -16.72
CA ILE A 171 -1.59 23.73 -17.82
C ILE A 171 -2.67 24.72 -18.28
N GLY A 172 -2.33 26.01 -18.33
CA GLY A 172 -3.23 27.03 -18.87
C GLY A 172 -3.45 26.85 -20.38
N THR A 173 -4.71 26.87 -20.83
CA THR A 173 -5.09 26.59 -22.22
C THR A 173 -5.35 27.84 -23.07
N SER A 174 -5.24 29.03 -22.46
CA SER A 174 -5.53 30.31 -23.12
C SER A 174 -4.48 30.74 -24.15
N ASP A 175 -3.24 30.25 -24.03
CA ASP A 175 -2.14 30.53 -24.95
C ASP A 175 -1.72 29.24 -25.68
N PRO A 176 -1.84 29.15 -27.02
CA PRO A 176 -1.42 27.99 -27.79
C PRO A 176 0.07 27.64 -27.60
N SER A 177 0.91 28.65 -27.33
CA SER A 177 2.34 28.46 -27.07
C SER A 177 2.63 27.87 -25.69
N ASN A 178 1.62 27.67 -24.86
CA ASN A 178 1.70 27.04 -23.54
C ASN A 178 1.34 25.56 -23.56
N LEU A 179 0.69 25.08 -24.62
CA LEU A 179 0.22 23.71 -24.70
C LEU A 179 1.38 22.73 -24.91
N ILE A 180 1.21 21.53 -24.35
CA ILE A 180 2.08 20.38 -24.55
C ILE A 180 1.16 19.20 -24.90
N THR A 181 1.30 18.66 -26.11
CA THR A 181 0.45 17.56 -26.57
C THR A 181 0.54 16.36 -25.61
N GLY A 182 -0.61 15.86 -25.16
CA GLY A 182 -0.69 14.73 -24.23
C GLY A 182 -0.65 15.10 -22.75
N PHE A 183 -0.53 16.39 -22.39
CA PHE A 183 -0.53 16.85 -20.99
C PHE A 183 -1.66 17.85 -20.75
N ASP A 184 -2.41 17.67 -19.66
CA ASP A 184 -3.41 18.61 -19.14
C ASP A 184 -2.99 19.21 -17.79
N GLY A 185 -2.18 18.49 -17.03
CA GLY A 185 -1.47 18.97 -15.85
C GLY A 185 -0.08 18.34 -15.74
N ILE A 186 0.74 18.96 -14.91
CA ILE A 186 2.10 18.50 -14.60
C ILE A 186 2.17 18.25 -13.10
N LYS A 187 2.67 17.08 -12.71
CA LYS A 187 2.89 16.71 -11.31
C LYS A 187 4.29 17.12 -10.87
N THR A 188 4.46 17.31 -9.56
CA THR A 188 5.79 17.46 -8.98
C THR A 188 6.60 16.18 -9.22
N GLY A 189 7.84 16.31 -9.69
CA GLY A 189 8.66 15.18 -10.13
C GLY A 189 8.51 14.91 -11.64
N ILE A 190 8.35 13.65 -12.02
CA ILE A 190 8.26 13.21 -13.43
C ILE A 190 6.80 12.96 -13.79
N THR A 191 6.33 13.55 -14.90
CA THR A 191 5.02 13.28 -15.49
C THR A 191 5.21 12.67 -16.88
N LEU A 192 4.64 11.51 -17.15
CA LEU A 192 4.69 10.86 -18.47
C LEU A 192 3.58 11.39 -19.38
N LYS A 193 3.81 11.38 -20.70
CA LYS A 193 2.80 11.73 -21.71
C LYS A 193 1.50 10.93 -21.51
N ASP A 194 0.35 11.60 -21.67
CA ASP A 194 -0.99 11.03 -21.48
C ASP A 194 -1.31 10.58 -20.04
N THR A 195 -0.63 11.18 -19.06
CA THR A 195 -1.00 11.11 -17.64
C THR A 195 -2.03 12.21 -17.33
N LYS A 196 -3.30 11.94 -17.63
CA LYS A 196 -4.36 12.96 -17.61
C LYS A 196 -5.11 13.01 -16.29
N ALA A 197 -5.66 14.18 -15.94
CA ALA A 197 -6.53 14.33 -14.78
C ALA A 197 -7.81 13.48 -14.92
N ALA A 198 -8.36 13.38 -16.13
CA ALA A 198 -9.57 12.60 -16.42
C ALA A 198 -9.40 11.08 -16.19
N THR A 199 -8.17 10.55 -16.26
CA THR A 199 -7.85 9.15 -15.99
C THR A 199 -7.37 8.93 -14.54
N GLY A 200 -7.51 9.94 -13.67
CA GLY A 200 -7.01 9.88 -12.30
C GLY A 200 -5.48 9.83 -12.20
N GLY A 201 -4.76 10.36 -13.20
CA GLY A 201 -3.30 10.30 -13.24
C GLY A 201 -2.74 8.95 -13.70
N VAL A 202 -3.55 8.12 -14.36
CA VAL A 202 -3.07 6.90 -15.02
C VAL A 202 -2.59 7.24 -16.43
N THR A 203 -1.35 6.89 -16.73
CA THR A 203 -0.76 7.00 -18.07
C THR A 203 -1.47 6.04 -19.04
N SER A 204 -2.16 6.55 -20.05
CA SER A 204 -3.04 5.75 -20.92
C SER A 204 -2.38 5.19 -22.19
N THR A 205 -1.07 5.37 -22.36
CA THR A 205 -0.29 4.91 -23.53
C THR A 205 0.80 3.93 -23.11
N ASP A 206 1.50 3.33 -24.07
CA ASP A 206 2.64 2.42 -23.85
C ASP A 206 3.90 3.13 -23.29
N THR A 207 3.73 4.30 -22.66
CA THR A 207 4.80 5.06 -22.02
C THR A 207 4.98 4.57 -20.59
N TYR A 208 6.04 3.82 -20.33
CA TYR A 208 6.34 3.28 -19.01
C TYR A 208 7.70 3.78 -18.51
N THR A 209 7.82 3.93 -17.19
CA THR A 209 9.13 4.01 -16.55
C THR A 209 9.67 2.60 -16.36
N TRP A 210 10.55 2.16 -17.27
CA TRP A 210 11.22 0.87 -17.16
C TRP A 210 12.43 0.98 -16.23
N GLY A 211 12.42 0.25 -15.11
CA GLY A 211 13.54 0.22 -14.17
C GLY A 211 13.20 -0.54 -12.89
N THR A 212 14.23 -0.94 -12.15
CA THR A 212 14.05 -1.43 -10.78
C THR A 212 13.91 -0.22 -9.86
N ALA A 213 12.68 0.18 -9.53
CA ALA A 213 12.48 1.09 -8.41
C ALA A 213 12.58 0.28 -7.11
N SER A 214 13.65 0.51 -6.33
CA SER A 214 14.00 -0.27 -5.14
C SER A 214 12.87 -0.37 -4.09
N ASN A 215 11.85 0.49 -4.19
CA ASN A 215 10.69 0.51 -3.31
C ASN A 215 9.33 0.48 -4.05
N SER A 216 9.25 0.32 -5.38
CA SER A 216 7.94 0.33 -6.09
C SER A 216 7.09 -0.91 -5.82
N LEU A 217 7.73 -2.04 -5.49
CA LEU A 217 7.06 -3.27 -5.04
C LEU A 217 6.70 -3.24 -3.54
N LYS A 218 7.15 -2.23 -2.81
CA LYS A 218 7.08 -2.15 -1.36
C LYS A 218 6.39 -0.87 -0.92
N LEU A 219 5.07 -0.92 -0.70
CA LEU A 219 4.40 0.15 0.03
C LEU A 219 4.96 0.13 1.46
N GLY A 220 5.45 1.25 2.00
CA GLY A 220 5.99 1.31 3.37
C GLY A 220 7.05 0.25 3.74
N GLY A 221 7.80 -0.29 2.77
CA GLY A 221 8.80 -1.35 3.00
C GLY A 221 8.27 -2.79 3.02
N LYS A 222 6.97 -2.99 2.77
CA LYS A 222 6.28 -4.30 2.72
C LYS A 222 5.76 -4.62 1.33
N LEU A 223 5.89 -5.88 0.89
CA LEU A 223 5.37 -6.34 -0.39
C LEU A 223 3.85 -6.19 -0.43
N ALA A 224 3.29 -5.93 -1.62
CA ALA A 224 1.83 -5.87 -1.82
C ALA A 224 1.10 -7.13 -1.29
N SER A 225 1.75 -8.31 -1.39
CA SER A 225 1.24 -9.59 -0.87
C SER A 225 1.20 -9.69 0.66
N GLU A 226 1.89 -8.79 1.38
CA GLU A 226 1.86 -8.74 2.85
C GLU A 226 0.71 -7.87 3.37
N TYR A 227 -0.05 -7.20 2.51
CA TYR A 227 -1.19 -6.38 2.89
C TYR A 227 -2.50 -7.15 2.84
N LEU A 228 -3.33 -6.95 3.87
CA LEU A 228 -4.75 -7.27 3.80
C LEU A 228 -5.42 -6.23 2.93
N THR A 229 -6.11 -6.65 1.85
CA THR A 229 -6.82 -5.74 0.96
C THR A 229 -8.33 -5.91 1.15
N THR A 230 -9.06 -4.80 1.13
CA THR A 230 -10.54 -4.79 1.17
C THR A 230 -11.16 -5.03 -0.21
N GLY A 231 -10.43 -5.66 -1.14
CA GLY A 231 -10.92 -5.96 -2.48
C GLY A 231 -12.08 -6.95 -2.46
N GLN A 232 -12.77 -7.14 -3.60
CA GLN A 232 -13.91 -8.07 -3.77
C GLN A 232 -13.58 -9.57 -3.49
N GLY A 233 -12.39 -9.89 -2.97
CA GLY A 233 -11.99 -11.24 -2.58
C GLY A 233 -12.11 -11.45 -1.08
N THR A 234 -12.67 -12.60 -0.68
CA THR A 234 -12.62 -13.09 0.70
C THR A 234 -11.16 -13.27 1.12
N THR A 235 -10.71 -12.53 2.13
CA THR A 235 -9.40 -12.76 2.74
C THR A 235 -9.50 -13.95 3.70
N THR A 236 -8.94 -15.10 3.30
CA THR A 236 -8.95 -16.33 4.10
C THR A 236 -7.60 -16.54 4.76
N PHE A 237 -7.58 -16.53 6.10
CA PHE A 237 -6.38 -16.93 6.86
C PHE A 237 -6.27 -18.46 6.88
N THR A 238 -5.26 -19.02 6.22
CA THR A 238 -4.98 -20.47 6.19
C THR A 238 -4.04 -20.92 7.33
N THR A 239 -3.58 -19.97 8.14
CA THR A 239 -2.74 -20.18 9.32
C THR A 239 -3.32 -19.39 10.50
N ILE A 240 -2.80 -19.62 11.72
CA ILE A 240 -3.27 -18.92 12.92
C ILE A 240 -3.05 -17.41 12.76
N ALA A 241 -4.15 -16.65 12.79
CA ALA A 241 -4.12 -15.20 12.90
C ALA A 241 -4.09 -14.81 14.38
N SER A 242 -3.09 -14.01 14.77
CA SER A 242 -2.99 -13.46 16.12
C SER A 242 -3.44 -12.01 16.14
N PHE A 243 -4.30 -11.66 17.08
CA PHE A 243 -4.75 -10.29 17.33
C PHE A 243 -4.18 -9.86 18.69
N SER A 244 -3.87 -8.57 18.84
CA SER A 244 -3.56 -8.01 20.18
C SER A 244 -4.75 -8.14 21.12
N ASP A 245 -4.57 -7.90 22.41
CA ASP A 245 -5.63 -7.97 23.44
C ASP A 245 -6.86 -7.11 23.12
N VAL A 246 -6.68 -6.01 22.35
CA VAL A 246 -7.77 -5.18 21.83
C VAL A 246 -8.76 -5.99 20.98
N GLY A 247 -8.33 -7.08 20.37
CA GLY A 247 -9.16 -8.05 19.68
C GLY A 247 -9.52 -7.66 18.24
N TYR A 248 -10.68 -8.13 17.80
CA TYR A 248 -11.27 -7.80 16.50
C TYR A 248 -12.78 -7.59 16.62
N THR A 249 -13.35 -6.88 15.64
CA THR A 249 -14.80 -6.68 15.50
C THR A 249 -15.32 -7.26 14.19
N VAL A 250 -16.59 -7.65 14.17
CA VAL A 250 -17.31 -8.11 12.98
C VAL A 250 -18.59 -7.28 12.82
N GLY A 251 -18.80 -6.75 11.62
CA GLY A 251 -19.90 -5.85 11.28
C GLY A 251 -19.44 -4.39 11.16
N ASP A 252 -20.04 -3.65 10.22
CA ASP A 252 -19.64 -2.28 9.86
C ASP A 252 -19.83 -1.26 11.01
N SER A 253 -20.51 -1.66 12.09
CA SER A 253 -20.81 -0.82 13.25
C SER A 253 -20.24 -1.37 14.57
N ASN A 254 -19.26 -2.27 14.55
CA ASN A 254 -18.74 -2.98 15.73
C ASN A 254 -19.82 -3.82 16.46
N ASP A 255 -20.67 -4.51 15.68
CA ASP A 255 -21.77 -5.30 16.23
C ASP A 255 -21.27 -6.41 17.16
N LEU A 256 -20.32 -7.22 16.70
CA LEU A 256 -19.70 -8.27 17.50
C LEU A 256 -18.24 -7.90 17.80
N ARG A 257 -17.83 -8.00 19.06
CA ARG A 257 -16.43 -7.83 19.48
C ARG A 257 -15.93 -9.07 20.22
N VAL A 258 -14.74 -9.53 19.84
CA VAL A 258 -14.00 -10.60 20.53
C VAL A 258 -12.66 -10.01 20.97
N SER A 259 -12.36 -10.08 22.26
CA SER A 259 -11.19 -9.40 22.86
C SER A 259 -10.69 -10.09 24.12
N ILE A 260 -9.54 -9.64 24.62
CA ILE A 260 -9.02 -10.00 25.94
C ILE A 260 -9.26 -8.83 26.91
N ILE A 261 -9.89 -9.12 28.04
CA ILE A 261 -10.08 -8.18 29.15
C ILE A 261 -9.24 -8.64 30.35
N ASN A 262 -8.94 -7.71 31.27
CA ASN A 262 -8.16 -7.99 32.48
C ASN A 262 -6.80 -8.69 32.24
N GLY A 263 -6.25 -8.55 31.03
CA GLY A 263 -4.94 -9.08 30.61
C GLY A 263 -4.94 -10.54 30.16
N ASN A 264 -5.96 -11.34 30.48
CA ASN A 264 -5.99 -12.78 30.11
C ASN A 264 -7.39 -13.41 30.02
N GLU A 265 -8.48 -12.65 30.13
CA GLU A 265 -9.85 -13.19 30.09
C GLU A 265 -10.48 -12.95 28.71
N ALA A 266 -10.95 -14.02 28.05
CA ALA A 266 -11.63 -13.88 26.77
C ALA A 266 -13.03 -13.28 26.96
N SER A 267 -13.33 -12.24 26.18
CA SER A 267 -14.63 -11.56 26.16
C SER A 267 -15.23 -11.59 24.78
N VAL A 268 -16.49 -12.03 24.70
CA VAL A 268 -17.34 -11.96 23.51
C VAL A 268 -18.53 -11.06 23.82
N SER A 269 -18.60 -9.89 23.19
CA SER A 269 -19.61 -8.87 23.45
C SER A 269 -20.37 -8.48 22.18
N ASN A 270 -21.64 -8.14 22.36
CA ASN A 270 -22.40 -7.36 21.40
C ASN A 270 -22.63 -5.97 22.01
N GLU A 271 -21.96 -4.95 21.47
CA GLU A 271 -21.93 -3.60 22.06
C GLU A 271 -23.00 -2.66 21.46
N VAL A 272 -23.63 -3.06 20.35
CA VAL A 272 -24.63 -2.26 19.63
C VAL A 272 -26.01 -2.93 19.62
N GLY A 273 -26.05 -4.24 19.35
CA GLY A 273 -27.25 -5.05 19.32
C GLY A 273 -27.69 -5.57 20.69
N SER A 274 -28.85 -6.21 20.73
CA SER A 274 -29.51 -6.65 21.99
C SER A 274 -29.28 -8.12 22.36
N LYS A 275 -28.59 -8.89 21.51
CA LYS A 275 -28.41 -10.34 21.71
C LYS A 275 -27.22 -10.92 20.93
N ILE A 276 -26.74 -12.08 21.36
CA ILE A 276 -25.82 -12.96 20.62
C ILE A 276 -26.57 -14.28 20.35
N GLU A 277 -26.61 -14.76 19.11
CA GLU A 277 -27.33 -15.99 18.73
C GLU A 277 -26.35 -17.11 18.35
N PHE A 278 -26.57 -18.30 18.88
CA PHE A 278 -25.86 -19.53 18.51
C PHE A 278 -26.73 -20.38 17.61
N LYS A 279 -26.27 -20.55 16.36
CA LYS A 279 -26.97 -21.31 15.32
C LYS A 279 -26.09 -22.43 14.81
N VAL A 280 -26.70 -23.58 14.56
CA VAL A 280 -26.05 -24.76 13.98
C VAL A 280 -26.78 -25.13 12.69
N ASN A 281 -26.01 -25.51 11.67
CA ASN A 281 -26.56 -26.11 10.46
C ASN A 281 -26.50 -27.63 10.60
N ASP A 282 -27.66 -28.28 10.52
CA ASP A 282 -27.78 -29.72 10.36
C ASP A 282 -28.49 -30.01 9.04
N THR A 283 -27.81 -30.74 8.15
CA THR A 283 -28.32 -31.15 6.82
C THR A 283 -28.93 -30.04 5.95
N GLY A 284 -28.47 -28.79 6.10
CA GLY A 284 -28.89 -27.64 5.29
C GLY A 284 -29.92 -26.73 5.97
N THR A 285 -30.40 -27.07 7.16
CA THR A 285 -31.27 -26.19 7.96
C THR A 285 -30.47 -25.53 9.08
N VAL A 286 -30.34 -24.21 8.99
CA VAL A 286 -29.75 -23.40 10.07
C VAL A 286 -30.78 -23.22 11.17
N THR A 287 -30.52 -23.85 12.31
CA THR A 287 -31.39 -23.83 13.49
C THR A 287 -30.73 -23.04 14.61
N ASP A 288 -31.51 -22.18 15.23
CA ASP A 288 -31.12 -21.45 16.43
C ASP A 288 -31.30 -22.32 17.67
N ILE A 289 -30.25 -22.42 18.48
CA ILE A 289 -30.15 -23.32 19.63
C ILE A 289 -30.14 -22.53 20.94
N ALA A 290 -29.47 -21.38 20.99
CA ALA A 290 -29.41 -20.54 22.18
C ALA A 290 -29.22 -19.06 21.84
N LYS A 291 -29.78 -18.18 22.66
CA LYS A 291 -29.62 -16.72 22.59
C LYS A 291 -29.14 -16.18 23.92
N ILE A 292 -28.03 -15.45 23.91
CA ILE A 292 -27.62 -14.64 25.05
C ILE A 292 -28.29 -13.29 24.91
N THR A 293 -29.06 -12.89 25.91
CA THR A 293 -29.72 -11.59 26.02
C THR A 293 -29.40 -10.97 27.37
N THR A 294 -29.84 -9.72 27.59
CA THR A 294 -29.75 -9.08 28.91
C THR A 294 -30.55 -9.81 29.99
N ALA A 295 -31.51 -10.67 29.63
CA ALA A 295 -32.27 -11.50 30.56
C ALA A 295 -31.59 -12.84 30.90
N GLY A 296 -30.52 -13.21 30.18
CA GLY A 296 -29.82 -14.48 30.32
C GLY A 296 -29.78 -15.31 29.04
N ILE A 297 -29.51 -16.61 29.19
CA ILE A 297 -29.43 -17.58 28.10
C ILE A 297 -30.83 -18.17 27.87
N LEU A 298 -31.41 -17.90 26.71
CA LEU A 298 -32.69 -18.43 26.29
C LEU A 298 -32.47 -19.55 25.25
N PRO A 299 -33.31 -20.59 25.21
CA PRO A 299 -33.29 -21.52 24.08
C PRO A 299 -33.66 -20.78 22.78
N GLY A 300 -33.21 -21.31 21.65
CA GLY A 300 -33.66 -20.88 20.34
C GLY A 300 -35.15 -21.17 20.10
N THR A 301 -35.64 -21.00 18.87
CA THR A 301 -37.07 -21.20 18.56
C THR A 301 -37.52 -22.66 18.83
N GLY A 302 -38.37 -22.86 19.83
CA GLY A 302 -38.91 -24.16 20.25
C GLY A 302 -38.17 -24.77 21.44
N ASN A 303 -38.51 -26.00 21.80
CA ASN A 303 -37.85 -26.69 22.92
C ASN A 303 -36.43 -27.11 22.52
N ARG A 304 -35.47 -26.87 23.41
CA ARG A 304 -34.07 -27.26 23.26
C ARG A 304 -33.61 -27.93 24.55
N ASN A 305 -32.77 -28.94 24.41
CA ASN A 305 -32.28 -29.72 25.54
C ASN A 305 -30.98 -29.10 26.08
N ILE A 306 -30.72 -29.31 27.37
CA ILE A 306 -29.44 -29.02 28.02
C ILE A 306 -28.79 -30.38 28.32
N GLY A 307 -27.97 -30.87 27.38
CA GLY A 307 -27.49 -32.25 27.34
C GLY A 307 -28.48 -33.24 26.74
N ASP A 308 -28.11 -34.51 26.69
CA ASP A 308 -28.95 -35.62 26.23
C ASP A 308 -28.79 -36.88 27.11
N SER A 309 -29.27 -38.04 26.63
CA SER A 309 -29.24 -39.29 27.39
C SER A 309 -27.84 -39.90 27.55
N ALA A 310 -26.90 -39.56 26.65
CA ALA A 310 -25.50 -39.98 26.68
C ALA A 310 -24.61 -38.89 27.30
N ASP A 311 -24.75 -37.66 26.84
CA ASP A 311 -23.93 -36.51 27.22
C ASP A 311 -24.70 -35.59 28.19
N LYS A 312 -24.48 -35.81 29.49
CA LYS A 312 -25.16 -35.09 30.57
C LYS A 312 -24.24 -34.09 31.25
N TRP A 313 -24.82 -32.98 31.68
CA TRP A 313 -24.17 -32.10 32.64
C TRP A 313 -24.08 -32.79 34.00
N TYR A 314 -22.90 -32.75 34.62
CA TYR A 314 -22.68 -33.40 35.92
C TYR A 314 -23.57 -32.78 37.02
N GLU A 315 -23.73 -31.46 37.01
CA GLU A 315 -24.59 -30.73 37.94
C GLU A 315 -25.08 -29.43 37.31
N VAL A 316 -26.31 -29.01 37.66
CA VAL A 316 -26.86 -27.71 37.28
C VAL A 316 -27.24 -26.95 38.54
N HIS A 317 -26.54 -25.84 38.80
CA HIS A 317 -26.81 -24.96 39.93
C HIS A 317 -27.83 -23.90 39.54
N ALA A 318 -29.01 -23.95 40.16
CA ALA A 318 -30.03 -22.91 40.01
C ALA A 318 -30.76 -22.67 41.33
N THR A 319 -31.19 -21.43 41.57
CA THR A 319 -32.01 -21.10 42.74
C THR A 319 -33.39 -21.75 42.67
N SER A 320 -33.92 -21.95 41.46
CA SER A 320 -35.22 -22.57 41.24
C SER A 320 -35.24 -23.28 39.89
N PHE A 321 -35.81 -24.50 39.87
CA PHE A 321 -36.21 -25.18 38.65
C PHE A 321 -37.73 -25.16 38.52
N LYS A 322 -38.24 -24.81 37.34
CA LYS A 322 -39.68 -24.83 37.04
C LYS A 322 -39.91 -25.74 35.84
N GLY A 323 -40.51 -26.90 36.08
CA GLY A 323 -40.79 -27.89 35.05
C GLY A 323 -41.05 -29.27 35.64
N ASN A 324 -41.22 -30.25 34.77
CA ASN A 324 -41.35 -31.64 35.17
C ASN A 324 -39.95 -32.23 35.38
N ALA A 325 -39.78 -32.99 36.48
CA ALA A 325 -38.59 -33.79 36.72
C ALA A 325 -38.92 -35.26 36.46
N ASP A 326 -38.25 -35.87 35.48
CA ASP A 326 -38.43 -37.30 35.17
C ASP A 326 -37.90 -38.20 36.29
N SER A 327 -36.90 -37.72 37.04
CA SER A 327 -36.39 -38.36 38.25
C SER A 327 -35.83 -37.33 39.22
N ALA A 328 -35.87 -37.64 40.52
CA ALA A 328 -35.24 -36.87 41.58
C ALA A 328 -34.71 -37.80 42.67
N THR A 329 -33.50 -37.54 43.17
CA THR A 329 -32.88 -38.35 44.23
C THR A 329 -33.53 -38.13 45.60
N ALA A 330 -33.96 -36.89 45.87
CA ALA A 330 -34.59 -36.49 47.13
C ALA A 330 -35.45 -35.23 46.93
N ILE A 331 -36.38 -34.99 47.87
CA ILE A 331 -37.10 -33.73 47.98
C ILE A 331 -36.43 -32.89 49.06
N LYS A 332 -36.03 -31.67 48.74
CA LYS A 332 -35.44 -30.75 49.72
C LYS A 332 -36.53 -29.99 50.47
N PHE A 333 -36.54 -30.06 51.80
CA PHE A 333 -37.44 -29.29 52.65
C PHE A 333 -36.69 -28.78 53.89
N ALA A 334 -36.81 -27.48 54.20
CA ALA A 334 -36.14 -26.84 55.33
C ALA A 334 -34.63 -27.15 55.44
N SER A 335 -33.93 -27.17 54.29
CA SER A 335 -32.50 -27.49 54.17
C SER A 335 -32.09 -28.95 54.44
N VAL A 336 -33.06 -29.87 54.54
CA VAL A 336 -32.82 -31.32 54.62
C VAL A 336 -33.29 -31.99 53.34
N ASP A 337 -32.51 -32.93 52.82
CA ASP A 337 -32.87 -33.74 51.66
C ASP A 337 -33.57 -35.03 52.13
N TYR A 338 -34.83 -35.18 51.75
CA TYR A 338 -35.67 -36.32 52.08
C TYR A 338 -35.67 -37.32 50.91
N ALA A 339 -34.73 -38.27 50.95
CA ALA A 339 -34.66 -39.35 49.96
C ALA A 339 -35.95 -40.18 49.95
N GLY A 340 -36.29 -40.76 48.80
CA GLY A 340 -37.45 -41.64 48.69
C GLY A 340 -37.24 -42.97 49.40
N ALA A 341 -38.24 -43.44 50.17
CA ALA A 341 -38.21 -44.73 50.83
C ALA A 341 -39.55 -45.47 50.72
N THR A 342 -39.50 -46.78 50.48
CA THR A 342 -40.68 -47.68 50.46
C THR A 342 -40.97 -48.32 51.82
N THR A 343 -40.13 -48.04 52.83
CA THR A 343 -40.26 -48.51 54.22
C THR A 343 -40.24 -47.33 55.19
N ALA A 344 -40.59 -47.55 56.45
CA ALA A 344 -40.71 -46.49 57.47
C ALA A 344 -39.34 -45.99 57.99
N VAL A 345 -38.61 -45.27 57.14
CA VAL A 345 -37.32 -44.64 57.47
C VAL A 345 -37.56 -43.20 57.97
N ALA A 346 -36.79 -42.75 58.96
CA ALA A 346 -36.86 -41.37 59.43
C ALA A 346 -36.24 -40.42 58.39
N ASN A 347 -36.78 -39.20 58.29
CA ASN A 347 -36.30 -38.16 57.36
C ASN A 347 -36.28 -38.60 55.87
N SER A 348 -37.27 -39.39 55.45
CA SER A 348 -37.47 -39.78 54.05
C SER A 348 -38.83 -39.33 53.52
N THR A 349 -38.95 -39.24 52.20
CA THR A 349 -40.23 -39.09 51.50
C THR A 349 -40.84 -40.48 51.32
N ALA A 350 -42.08 -40.70 51.77
CA ALA A 350 -42.76 -41.98 51.63
C ALA A 350 -43.12 -42.26 50.16
N LEU A 351 -42.67 -43.41 49.64
CA LEU A 351 -42.96 -43.91 48.30
C LEU A 351 -43.79 -45.20 48.39
N ARG A 352 -44.50 -45.52 47.31
CA ARG A 352 -45.21 -46.80 47.18
C ARG A 352 -44.22 -47.93 46.93
N ASP A 353 -44.47 -49.09 47.53
CA ASP A 353 -43.74 -50.32 47.24
C ASP A 353 -44.26 -51.02 45.96
N VAL A 354 -43.69 -52.18 45.65
CA VAL A 354 -44.07 -53.02 44.49
C VAL A 354 -45.51 -53.54 44.56
N SER A 355 -46.13 -53.52 45.74
CA SER A 355 -47.54 -53.88 45.98
C SER A 355 -48.45 -52.65 46.01
N SER A 356 -47.94 -51.47 45.64
CA SER A 356 -48.64 -50.18 45.65
C SER A 356 -49.02 -49.64 47.03
N ASN A 357 -48.45 -50.19 48.10
CA ASN A 357 -48.69 -49.77 49.48
C ASN A 357 -47.72 -48.66 49.92
N ILE A 358 -48.15 -47.79 50.82
CA ILE A 358 -47.28 -46.82 51.50
C ILE A 358 -47.11 -47.26 52.95
N THR A 359 -45.87 -47.43 53.40
CA THR A 359 -45.55 -47.86 54.76
C THR A 359 -45.03 -46.69 55.60
N ALA A 360 -45.60 -46.48 56.79
CA ALA A 360 -45.09 -45.54 57.80
C ALA A 360 -45.33 -46.09 59.21
N ASN A 361 -44.54 -45.64 60.19
CA ASN A 361 -44.74 -46.01 61.60
C ASN A 361 -46.03 -45.42 62.18
N LEU A 362 -46.38 -44.20 61.75
CA LEU A 362 -47.58 -43.49 62.17
C LEU A 362 -48.01 -42.55 61.05
N PHE A 363 -49.26 -42.65 60.63
CA PHE A 363 -49.91 -41.67 59.79
C PHE A 363 -50.71 -40.71 60.68
N ILE A 364 -50.31 -39.45 60.74
CA ILE A 364 -51.07 -38.40 61.42
C ILE A 364 -51.89 -37.66 60.37
N GLY A 365 -53.18 -37.98 60.28
CA GLY A 365 -54.11 -37.36 59.35
C GLY A 365 -55.52 -37.92 59.51
N THR A 366 -56.47 -37.36 58.77
CA THR A 366 -57.85 -37.86 58.73
C THR A 366 -57.98 -38.88 57.60
N ALA A 367 -58.16 -40.15 57.94
CA ALA A 367 -58.55 -41.17 56.97
C ALA A 367 -60.03 -41.00 56.61
N THR A 368 -60.34 -40.68 55.36
CA THR A 368 -61.74 -40.53 54.88
C THR A 368 -62.41 -41.86 54.61
N GLN A 369 -61.64 -42.92 54.37
CA GLN A 369 -62.08 -44.30 54.21
C GLN A 369 -60.91 -45.24 54.51
N ALA A 370 -61.18 -46.38 55.14
CA ALA A 370 -60.21 -47.48 55.32
C ALA A 370 -60.92 -48.82 55.10
N GLN A 371 -60.21 -49.80 54.54
CA GLN A 371 -60.82 -51.06 54.10
C GLN A 371 -61.40 -51.90 55.26
N TYR A 372 -60.80 -51.80 56.45
CA TYR A 372 -61.22 -52.51 57.67
C TYR A 372 -61.00 -51.63 58.90
N ALA A 373 -61.65 -50.46 58.96
CA ALA A 373 -61.61 -49.63 60.18
C ALA A 373 -62.99 -49.59 60.83
N ASP A 374 -63.10 -50.20 62.01
CA ASP A 374 -64.12 -49.94 63.00
C ASP A 374 -63.56 -49.01 64.09
N LEU A 375 -64.45 -48.24 64.73
CA LEU A 375 -64.08 -47.52 65.95
C LEU A 375 -64.24 -48.52 67.11
N ALA A 376 -63.17 -49.26 67.42
CA ALA A 376 -63.19 -50.23 68.50
C ALA A 376 -62.84 -49.57 69.84
N GLU A 377 -63.71 -49.73 70.83
CA GLU A 377 -63.42 -49.44 72.24
C GLU A 377 -63.02 -50.76 72.94
N LYS A 378 -62.00 -50.70 73.82
CA LYS A 378 -61.52 -51.89 74.52
C LYS A 378 -62.38 -52.15 75.76
N TYR A 379 -63.12 -53.25 75.75
CA TYR A 379 -63.86 -53.77 76.92
C TYR A 379 -63.17 -54.98 77.54
N ASP A 380 -63.20 -55.11 78.86
CA ASP A 380 -62.76 -56.32 79.57
C ASP A 380 -63.87 -57.38 79.56
N THR A 381 -63.59 -58.55 78.99
CA THR A 381 -64.57 -59.63 78.82
C THR A 381 -64.52 -60.63 79.97
N ASP A 382 -65.66 -61.23 80.28
CA ASP A 382 -65.79 -62.31 81.26
C ASP A 382 -65.02 -63.58 80.88
N GLU A 383 -64.84 -63.84 79.58
CA GLU A 383 -63.96 -64.89 79.05
C GLU A 383 -63.27 -64.49 77.73
N THR A 384 -62.40 -65.35 77.19
CA THR A 384 -61.72 -65.12 75.91
C THR A 384 -62.59 -65.62 74.75
N TYR A 385 -63.10 -64.70 73.93
CA TYR A 385 -63.91 -65.03 72.75
C TYR A 385 -63.09 -65.10 71.45
N PRO A 386 -63.46 -65.97 70.49
CA PRO A 386 -62.86 -65.94 69.15
C PRO A 386 -63.28 -64.67 68.39
N THR A 387 -62.40 -64.18 67.52
CA THR A 387 -62.67 -63.02 66.67
C THR A 387 -63.92 -63.24 65.80
N GLY A 388 -64.78 -62.21 65.71
CA GLY A 388 -66.08 -62.27 65.01
C GLY A 388 -67.26 -62.70 65.89
N THR A 389 -67.04 -62.93 67.19
CA THR A 389 -68.12 -63.11 68.17
C THR A 389 -68.78 -61.75 68.43
N ILE A 390 -70.11 -61.70 68.35
CA ILE A 390 -70.89 -60.50 68.67
C ILE A 390 -70.99 -60.38 70.20
N ILE A 391 -70.69 -59.19 70.71
CA ILE A 391 -70.57 -58.92 72.14
C ILE A 391 -71.65 -57.91 72.56
N LYS A 392 -72.04 -57.94 73.84
CA LYS A 392 -72.87 -56.92 74.49
C LYS A 392 -72.26 -56.45 75.80
N ILE A 393 -72.70 -55.29 76.31
CA ILE A 393 -72.34 -54.83 77.66
C ILE A 393 -73.03 -55.72 78.69
N GLY A 394 -72.25 -56.24 79.66
CA GLY A 394 -72.76 -57.08 80.74
C GLY A 394 -71.81 -58.20 81.15
N GLY A 395 -72.30 -59.13 81.97
CA GLY A 395 -71.51 -60.22 82.53
C GLY A 395 -70.85 -59.85 83.86
N VAL A 396 -69.81 -60.60 84.24
CA VAL A 396 -69.03 -60.35 85.47
C VAL A 396 -67.95 -59.27 85.29
N LYS A 397 -67.74 -58.82 84.04
CA LYS A 397 -66.88 -57.70 83.69
C LYS A 397 -67.65 -56.65 82.86
N GLU A 398 -67.01 -56.03 81.87
CA GLU A 398 -67.60 -54.96 81.06
C GLU A 398 -68.43 -55.51 79.89
N ALA A 399 -68.04 -56.67 79.34
CA ALA A 399 -68.70 -57.26 78.18
C ALA A 399 -68.74 -58.80 78.19
N THR A 400 -69.75 -59.37 77.53
CA THR A 400 -70.01 -60.82 77.42
C THR A 400 -70.60 -61.17 76.04
N ALA A 401 -70.62 -62.45 75.64
CA ALA A 401 -71.24 -62.88 74.40
C ALA A 401 -72.71 -62.45 74.31
N ASP A 402 -73.11 -61.90 73.16
CA ASP A 402 -74.48 -61.48 72.93
C ASP A 402 -75.42 -62.69 72.88
N ASP A 403 -76.58 -62.57 73.52
CA ASP A 403 -77.65 -63.57 73.54
C ASP A 403 -78.79 -63.20 72.56
N GLY A 404 -78.50 -62.31 71.61
CA GLY A 404 -79.45 -61.77 70.64
C GLY A 404 -80.12 -60.47 71.10
N THR A 405 -79.55 -59.76 72.09
CA THR A 405 -80.15 -58.54 72.64
C THR A 405 -79.12 -57.41 72.84
N ASN A 406 -79.27 -56.35 72.03
CA ASN A 406 -78.45 -55.12 72.07
C ASN A 406 -76.94 -55.34 71.86
N PRO A 407 -76.52 -55.85 70.69
CA PRO A 407 -75.11 -56.00 70.37
C PRO A 407 -74.41 -54.63 70.26
N ILE A 408 -73.16 -54.56 70.71
CA ILE A 408 -72.35 -53.33 70.65
C ILE A 408 -71.20 -53.42 69.64
N GLY A 409 -70.88 -54.60 69.13
CA GLY A 409 -69.77 -54.86 68.21
C GLY A 409 -69.59 -56.32 67.89
#